data_AF-A0A2E9E547-F1
#
_entry.id   AF-A0A2E9E547-F1
#
_cell.length_a   1.000
_cell.length_b   1.000
_cell.length_c   1.000
_cell.angle_alpha   90.00
_cell.angle_beta   90.00
_cell.angle_gamma   90.00
#
_symmetry.space_group_name_H-M   'P 1'
#
loop_
_entity.id
_entity.type
_entity.pdbx_description
1 polymer ?
#
loop_
_entity_poly.entity_id
_entity_poly.type
_entity_poly.pdbx_seq_one_letter_code
_entity_poly.pdbx_strand_id
1 'polypeptide(L)'
;MSKINKVERLSYSGGLLGLIFASSRGKLDAKVKEMNEDGWNVHFIHPDQPNLLIWLLRFLILIFTLGLWTIGNSELLVFEKENIGQ
;
A
#
# COMPACT_ATOMS: atom_id res chain seq x y z
N MET A 1 -11.35 -6.85 26.66
CA MET A 1 -10.05 -7.16 26.05
C MET A 1 -9.51 -5.89 25.41
N SER A 2 -8.25 -5.53 25.72
CA SER A 2 -7.61 -4.38 25.07
C SER A 2 -7.21 -4.78 23.65
N LYS A 3 -7.37 -3.88 22.67
CA LYS A 3 -6.94 -4.12 21.28
C LYS A 3 -5.67 -3.31 21.03
N ILE A 4 -4.71 -3.91 20.36
CA ILE A 4 -3.57 -3.19 19.78
C ILE A 4 -3.78 -3.01 18.29
N ASN A 5 -3.41 -1.85 17.76
CA ASN A 5 -3.54 -1.53 16.34
C ASN A 5 -2.17 -1.28 15.73
N LYS A 6 -1.98 -1.69 14.49
CA LYS A 6 -0.80 -1.41 13.69
C LYS A 6 -1.22 -0.85 12.34
N VAL A 7 -0.53 0.20 11.88
CA VAL A 7 -0.78 0.81 10.58
C VAL A 7 0.42 0.57 9.68
N GLU A 8 0.19 -0.04 8.53
CA GLU A 8 1.21 -0.32 7.52
C GLU A 8 0.87 0.40 6.23
N ARG A 9 1.86 1.01 5.58
CA ARG A 9 1.69 1.67 4.29
C ARG A 9 2.18 0.78 3.17
N LEU A 10 1.29 0.45 2.25
CA LEU A 10 1.62 -0.28 1.04
C LEU A 10 1.73 0.70 -0.13
N SER A 11 2.94 0.87 -0.66
CA SER A 11 3.18 1.72 -1.83
C SER A 11 3.34 0.90 -3.09
N TYR A 12 2.77 1.37 -4.19
CA TYR A 12 2.87 0.73 -5.50
C TYR A 12 3.81 1.51 -6.42
N SER A 13 4.39 0.82 -7.40
CA SER A 13 5.11 1.45 -8.51
C SER A 13 4.15 1.67 -9.67
N GLY A 14 4.27 2.80 -10.37
CA GLY A 14 3.48 3.15 -11.54
C GLY A 14 4.32 3.21 -12.82
N GLY A 15 3.71 3.63 -13.92
CA GLY A 15 4.32 3.65 -15.24
C GLY A 15 4.26 2.29 -15.93
N LEU A 16 4.85 2.18 -17.11
CA LEU A 16 4.80 0.96 -17.92
C LEU A 16 5.39 -0.26 -17.17
N LEU A 17 6.46 -0.06 -16.42
CA LEU A 17 7.06 -1.10 -15.58
C LEU A 17 6.12 -1.52 -14.45
N GLY A 18 5.41 -0.58 -13.83
CA GLY A 18 4.39 -0.88 -12.82
C GLY A 18 3.24 -1.70 -13.39
N LEU A 19 2.78 -1.39 -14.61
CA LEU A 19 1.68 -2.11 -15.25
C LEU A 19 2.04 -3.56 -15.61
N ILE A 20 3.29 -3.81 -16.03
CA ILE A 20 3.73 -5.14 -16.48
C ILE A 20 4.19 -6.00 -15.30
N PHE A 21 4.91 -5.41 -14.33
CA PHE A 21 5.59 -6.16 -13.28
C PHE A 21 4.96 -6.04 -11.89
N ALA A 22 4.07 -5.07 -11.64
CA ALA A 22 3.48 -4.87 -10.31
C ALA A 22 1.97 -5.22 -10.29
N SER A 23 1.64 -6.33 -9.63
CA SER A 23 0.26 -6.68 -9.28
C SER A 23 -0.11 -6.07 -7.93
N SER A 24 -0.97 -5.05 -7.92
CA SER A 24 -1.48 -4.44 -6.68
C SER A 24 -2.15 -5.47 -5.78
N ARG A 25 -2.97 -6.36 -6.37
CA ARG A 25 -3.65 -7.43 -5.65
C ARG A 25 -2.67 -8.42 -5.01
N GLY A 26 -1.64 -8.85 -5.75
CA GLY A 26 -0.67 -9.81 -5.24
C GLY A 26 0.16 -9.24 -4.09
N LYS A 27 0.54 -7.96 -4.17
CA LYS A 27 1.27 -7.29 -3.10
C LYS A 27 0.41 -7.09 -1.85
N LEU A 28 -0.87 -6.76 -2.02
CA LEU A 28 -1.83 -6.64 -0.93
C LEU A 28 -2.04 -7.99 -0.24
N ASP A 29 -2.32 -9.04 -1.01
CA ASP A 29 -2.55 -10.40 -0.51
C ASP A 29 -1.32 -10.93 0.24
N ALA A 30 -0.11 -10.73 -0.30
CA ALA A 30 1.12 -11.10 0.37
C ALA A 30 1.29 -10.40 1.72
N LYS A 31 1.00 -9.09 1.79
CA LYS A 31 1.13 -8.34 3.05
C LYS A 31 0.07 -8.72 4.08
N VAL A 32 -1.17 -8.96 3.64
CA VAL A 32 -2.24 -9.44 4.52
C VAL A 32 -1.88 -10.82 5.07
N LYS A 33 -1.38 -11.72 4.21
CA LYS A 33 -0.95 -13.06 4.64
C LYS A 33 0.20 -13.00 5.66
N GLU A 34 1.24 -12.21 5.39
CA GLU A 34 2.35 -11.97 6.32
C GLU A 34 1.84 -11.52 7.70
N MET A 35 0.92 -10.55 7.71
CA MET A 35 0.37 -10.01 8.96
C MET A 35 -0.56 -11.01 9.68
N ASN A 36 -1.31 -11.82 8.93
CA ASN A 36 -2.12 -12.89 9.51
C ASN A 36 -1.24 -13.98 10.16
N GLU A 37 -0.09 -14.31 9.56
CA GLU A 37 0.90 -15.24 10.15
C GLU A 37 1.47 -14.70 11.47
N ASP A 38 1.62 -13.38 11.59
CA ASP A 38 2.00 -12.68 12.82
C ASP A 38 0.84 -12.56 13.86
N GLY A 39 -0.34 -13.07 13.52
CA GLY A 39 -1.54 -13.07 14.35
C GLY A 39 -2.27 -11.71 14.39
N TRP A 40 -2.02 -10.84 13.42
CA TRP A 40 -2.81 -9.63 13.20
C TRP A 40 -4.00 -9.92 12.29
N ASN A 41 -5.09 -9.19 12.46
CA ASN A 41 -6.24 -9.24 11.55
C ASN A 41 -6.38 -7.90 10.83
N VAL A 42 -6.68 -7.94 9.53
CA VAL A 42 -7.01 -6.72 8.78
C VAL A 42 -8.32 -6.15 9.30
N HIS A 43 -8.28 -4.92 9.78
CA HIS A 43 -9.47 -4.20 10.23
C HIS A 43 -10.02 -3.29 9.13
N PHE A 44 -9.15 -2.51 8.50
CA PHE A 44 -9.56 -1.51 7.50
C PHE A 44 -8.44 -1.24 6.49
N ILE A 45 -8.82 -0.97 5.24
CA ILE A 45 -7.91 -0.53 4.18
C ILE A 45 -8.36 0.86 3.73
N HIS A 46 -7.48 1.84 3.89
CA HIS A 46 -7.70 3.21 3.45
C HIS A 46 -6.87 3.50 2.19
N PRO A 47 -7.49 3.69 1.03
CA PRO A 47 -6.76 4.12 -0.15
C PRO A 47 -6.34 5.59 0.01
N ASP A 48 -5.04 5.87 -0.19
CA ASP A 48 -4.59 7.25 -0.23
C ASP A 48 -5.18 7.94 -1.46
N GLN A 49 -5.74 9.12 -1.26
CA GLN A 49 -6.22 9.98 -2.34
C GLN A 49 -5.14 11.00 -2.71
N PRO A 50 -4.39 10.79 -3.81
CA PRO A 50 -3.39 11.75 -4.23
C PRO A 50 -4.05 13.06 -4.64
N ASN A 51 -3.52 14.17 -4.13
CA ASN A 51 -3.94 15.50 -4.53
C ASN A 51 -3.41 15.88 -5.93
N LEU A 52 -3.88 17.01 -6.46
CA LEU A 52 -3.49 17.49 -7.79
C LEU A 52 -1.97 17.68 -7.94
N LEU A 53 -1.29 18.12 -6.87
CA LEU A 53 0.17 18.31 -6.89
C LEU A 53 0.91 17.00 -7.10
N ILE A 54 0.49 15.92 -6.42
CA ILE A 54 1.06 14.59 -6.58
C ILE A 54 0.82 14.08 -8.00
N TRP A 55 -0.37 14.33 -8.56
CA TRP A 55 -0.67 13.97 -9.95
C TRP A 55 0.24 14.68 -10.96
N LEU A 56 0.48 15.98 -10.79
CA LEU A 56 1.39 16.76 -11.63
C LEU A 56 2.83 16.23 -11.53
N LEU A 57 3.30 15.94 -10.31
CA LEU A 57 4.63 15.36 -10.10
C LEU A 57 4.76 14.00 -10.79
N ARG A 58 3.77 13.11 -10.66
CA ARG A 58 3.77 11.80 -11.32
C ARG A 58 3.86 11.94 -12.83
N PHE A 59 3.12 12.90 -13.41
CA PHE A 59 3.14 13.18 -14.83
C PHE A 59 4.50 13.71 -15.30
N LEU A 60 5.13 14.63 -14.55
CA LEU A 60 6.48 15.09 -14.83
C LEU A 60 7.49 13.94 -14.81
N ILE A 61 7.44 13.09 -13.79
CA ILE A 61 8.31 11.90 -13.70
C ILE A 61 8.10 11.00 -14.91
N LEU A 62 6.86 10.74 -15.32
CA LEU A 62 6.58 9.95 -16.51
C LEU A 62 7.17 10.57 -17.78
N ILE A 63 7.14 11.90 -17.95
CA ILE A 63 7.79 12.55 -19.09
C ILE A 63 9.31 12.29 -19.06
N PHE A 64 9.95 12.51 -17.91
CA PHE A 64 11.39 12.33 -17.76
C PHE A 64 11.84 10.87 -17.87
N THR A 65 10.98 9.92 -17.48
CA THR A 65 11.25 8.48 -17.60
C THR A 65 10.72 7.88 -18.90
N LEU A 66 10.26 8.70 -19.86
CA LEU A 66 9.65 8.26 -21.13
C LEU A 66 8.50 7.26 -20.91
N GLY A 67 7.73 7.45 -19.85
CA GLY A 67 6.58 6.64 -19.46
C GLY A 67 6.93 5.35 -18.73
N LEU A 68 8.22 5.05 -18.51
CA LEU A 68 8.65 3.76 -17.97
C LEU A 68 8.32 3.61 -16.49
N TRP A 69 8.49 4.66 -15.69
CA TRP A 69 8.37 4.55 -14.24
C TRP A 69 7.82 5.82 -13.59
N THR A 70 6.98 5.65 -12.57
CA THR A 70 6.57 6.73 -11.66
C THR A 70 6.17 6.16 -10.30
N ILE A 71 5.89 7.04 -9.34
CA ILE A 71 5.35 6.65 -8.03
C ILE A 71 3.87 6.29 -8.21
N GLY A 72 3.49 5.07 -7.83
CA GLY A 72 2.11 4.60 -7.89
C GLY A 72 1.28 5.06 -6.69
N ASN A 73 0.05 4.55 -6.60
CA ASN A 73 -0.81 4.79 -5.44
C ASN A 73 -0.24 4.14 -4.17
N SER A 74 -0.80 4.50 -3.03
CA SER A 74 -0.55 3.82 -1.77
C SER A 74 -1.85 3.56 -1.02
N GLU A 75 -1.83 2.56 -0.16
CA GLU A 75 -2.94 2.19 0.71
C GLU A 75 -2.39 2.04 2.12
N LEU A 76 -3.15 2.52 3.10
CA LEU A 76 -2.89 2.29 4.51
C LEU A 76 -3.71 1.09 4.95
N LEU A 77 -3.05 0.06 5.45
CA LEU A 77 -3.67 -1.09 6.05
C LEU A 77 -3.64 -0.91 7.56
N VAL A 78 -4.81 -0.91 8.17
CA VAL A 78 -4.97 -0.91 9.62
C VAL A 78 -5.25 -2.33 10.06
N PHE A 79 -4.38 -2.84 10.90
CA PHE A 79 -4.46 -4.15 11.50
C PHE A 79 -4.80 -4.05 12.98
N GLU A 80 -5.54 -5.02 13.48
CA GLU A 80 -5.87 -5.15 14.90
C GLU A 80 -5.46 -6.54 15.42
N LYS A 81 -5.02 -6.59 16.67
CA LYS A 81 -4.74 -7.84 17.40
C LYS A 81 -5.23 -7.71 18.83
N GLU A 82 -5.69 -8.81 19.40
CA GLU A 82 -6.06 -8.84 20.82
C GLU A 82 -4.80 -8.69 21.68
N ASN A 83 -4.84 -7.72 22.60
CA ASN A 83 -3.85 -7.63 23.65
C ASN A 83 -4.19 -8.70 24.70
N ILE A 84 -3.62 -9.88 24.53
CA ILE A 84 -3.57 -10.89 25.58
C ILE A 84 -2.58 -10.35 26.61
N GLY A 85 -3.07 -9.49 27.50
CA GLY A 85 -2.31 -9.10 28.68
C GLY A 85 -1.90 -10.37 29.42
N GLN A 86 -0.59 -10.51 29.68
CA GLN A 86 -0.10 -11.44 30.68
C GLN A 86 -0.60 -11.02 32.07
#